data_AF-A0A3Q1HFS7-F1
#
_entry.id   AF-A0A3Q1HFS7-F1
#
_cell.length_a   1.000
_cell.length_b   1.000
_cell.length_c   1.000
_cell.angle_alpha   90.00
_cell.angle_beta   90.00
_cell.angle_gamma   90.00
#
_symmetry.space_group_name_H-M   'P 1'
#
loop_
_entity.id
_entity.type
_entity.pdbx_description
1 polymer ?
#
loop_
_entity_poly.entity_id
_entity_poly.type
_entity_poly.pdbx_seq_one_letter_code
_entity_poly.pdbx_strand_id
1 'polypeptide(L)'
;LDICVAARYVDGTKGPVGMPKEATCASFMCTQQGSECDIWDGQPVCKCRDRCEREPHFTCASDGMTYYNKCYMDAEACSKGIVLSVVTCRFHLTWPNTSPSLPQATTLRPTTAPLQATVPPPTEPQPPAVVSSPTHQTVNVGDTASFLCDVTGLPQPEITWEKQLPVGAERVVMRPNHVQGNLVVTNIGQLVIYNAQPHDSGVYTCTAQNPSGSVQVNHPLTVLPSELPRRAEAKNMTRCLSEECVKPPDNPEDCGSELERVSWYYEPKTNTCFSFTHCHSNRQQPSKVFETYEECMQCCGPELSGPCGLPSLQGPCKAYEPRWAYSSTLQQCQSFIYGGCEGNDNNFESKEACEEMCPYPKNHHCKACKPRGKIVTSFCRSDFVILGRMTEVTQEKDSGHALVTVEEILKDQKMGLRFFGKEPLEVTFLKMDWNCPCPNITGAAAEGQVIIMGDVNDGMAVLHPESYVGISSPRRVRKLKELISKNTCDILKLITNSPE
;
A
#
# COMPACT_ATOMS: atom_id res chain seq x y z
N LEU A 1 18.10 -18.05 26.61
CA LEU A 1 19.25 -18.86 26.18
C LEU A 1 20.40 -17.90 26.01
N ASP A 2 21.39 -18.10 26.87
CA ASP A 2 22.49 -17.21 27.21
C ASP A 2 23.33 -16.81 25.98
N ILE A 3 23.47 -15.51 25.74
CA ILE A 3 24.42 -14.99 24.76
C ILE A 3 25.58 -14.41 25.56
N CYS A 4 26.56 -15.26 25.87
CA CYS A 4 27.85 -14.80 26.41
C CYS A 4 28.59 -14.04 25.31
N VAL A 5 28.92 -12.76 25.55
CA VAL A 5 29.67 -11.93 24.61
C VAL A 5 31.12 -11.76 25.06
N ALA A 6 32.04 -11.62 24.10
CA ALA A 6 33.48 -11.59 24.32
C ALA A 6 33.92 -10.52 25.34
N ALA A 7 34.92 -10.86 26.16
CA ALA A 7 35.54 -9.97 27.15
C ALA A 7 37.07 -10.12 27.15
N ARG A 8 37.79 -9.13 27.71
CA ARG A 8 39.24 -9.17 27.88
C ARG A 8 39.62 -8.65 29.28
N TYR A 9 40.65 -9.26 29.88
CA TYR A 9 41.26 -8.79 31.12
C TYR A 9 42.34 -7.75 30.81
N VAL A 10 42.35 -6.66 31.57
CA VAL A 10 43.41 -5.65 31.51
C VAL A 10 44.43 -5.96 32.60
N ASP A 11 45.36 -6.87 32.32
CA ASP A 11 46.79 -6.69 32.64
C ASP A 11 47.63 -7.91 32.27
N GLY A 12 48.64 -7.68 31.43
CA GLY A 12 49.69 -8.64 31.15
C GLY A 12 50.83 -8.50 32.14
N THR A 13 50.74 -9.12 33.32
CA THR A 13 51.94 -9.55 34.07
C THR A 13 51.64 -10.81 34.91
N LYS A 14 52.64 -11.68 34.96
CA LYS A 14 52.65 -12.99 35.62
C LYS A 14 52.10 -12.94 37.07
N GLY A 15 51.29 -13.93 37.43
CA GLY A 15 50.75 -14.09 38.78
C GLY A 15 51.80 -14.38 39.86
N PRO A 16 51.39 -14.23 41.13
CA PRO A 16 51.56 -15.33 42.07
C PRO A 16 50.24 -15.73 42.75
N VAL A 17 50.23 -17.00 43.15
CA VAL A 17 49.16 -17.78 43.78
C VAL A 17 48.73 -17.20 45.14
N GLY A 18 47.41 -17.19 45.44
CA GLY A 18 46.89 -17.10 46.81
C GLY A 18 45.46 -16.56 46.97
N MET A 19 44.50 -17.47 47.22
CA MET A 19 43.12 -17.34 47.76
C MET A 19 42.09 -16.39 47.08
N PRO A 20 40.78 -16.71 47.11
CA PRO A 20 39.82 -16.18 46.15
C PRO A 20 39.52 -14.72 46.50
N LYS A 21 40.09 -13.80 45.70
CA LYS A 21 39.58 -12.44 45.64
C LYS A 21 38.14 -12.54 45.14
N GLU A 22 37.19 -12.02 45.93
CA GLU A 22 35.81 -11.82 45.49
C GLU A 22 35.85 -11.25 44.07
N ALA A 23 35.26 -11.97 43.13
CA ALA A 23 35.35 -11.58 41.74
C ALA A 23 34.58 -10.27 41.57
N THR A 24 35.30 -9.22 41.19
CA THR A 24 34.76 -7.86 41.09
C THR A 24 34.81 -7.41 39.65
N CYS A 25 33.80 -6.65 39.23
CA CYS A 25 33.75 -6.01 37.92
C CYS A 25 34.80 -4.89 37.73
N ALA A 26 35.63 -4.61 38.75
CA ALA A 26 36.58 -3.50 38.74
C ALA A 26 37.68 -3.63 37.67
N SER A 27 38.06 -4.85 37.30
CA SER A 27 39.11 -5.14 36.30
C SER A 27 38.58 -5.89 35.05
N PHE A 28 37.26 -5.94 34.87
CA PHE A 28 36.61 -6.69 33.80
C PHE A 28 35.86 -5.74 32.86
N MET A 29 36.31 -5.64 31.61
CA MET A 29 35.70 -4.75 30.62
C MET A 29 34.97 -5.55 29.54
N CYS A 30 33.72 -5.17 29.32
CA CYS A 30 32.88 -5.73 28.26
C CYS A 30 33.12 -4.99 26.95
N THR A 31 33.41 -5.72 25.88
CA THR A 31 33.74 -5.10 24.58
C THR A 31 32.53 -4.83 23.70
N GLN A 32 31.36 -5.39 24.05
CA GLN A 32 30.13 -5.23 23.30
C GLN A 32 29.43 -3.92 23.68
N GLN A 33 28.97 -3.18 22.67
CA GLN A 33 28.14 -1.99 22.86
C GLN A 33 26.89 -2.35 23.67
N GLY A 34 26.61 -1.59 24.74
CA GLY A 34 25.43 -1.79 25.59
C GLY A 34 25.49 -2.96 26.56
N SER A 35 26.67 -3.57 26.74
CA SER A 35 26.90 -4.59 27.76
C SER A 35 27.50 -3.99 29.03
N GLU A 36 27.09 -4.52 30.17
CA GLU A 36 27.58 -4.16 31.50
C GLU A 36 28.09 -5.42 32.21
N CYS A 37 29.08 -5.23 33.08
CA CYS A 37 29.60 -6.32 33.89
C CYS A 37 28.65 -6.58 35.07
N ASP A 38 28.22 -7.82 35.21
CA ASP A 38 27.42 -8.34 36.32
C ASP A 38 28.13 -9.57 36.93
N ILE A 39 27.93 -9.84 38.22
CA ILE A 39 28.57 -10.98 38.89
C ILE A 39 27.57 -12.14 38.91
N TRP A 40 27.86 -13.18 38.15
CA TRP A 40 27.04 -14.40 38.11
C TRP A 40 27.86 -15.59 38.61
N ASP A 41 27.35 -16.29 39.62
CA ASP A 41 28.00 -17.42 40.30
C ASP A 41 29.46 -17.16 40.74
N GLY A 42 29.71 -15.95 41.26
CA GLY A 42 31.04 -15.55 41.73
C GLY A 42 32.06 -15.25 40.63
N GLN A 43 31.63 -15.03 39.39
CA GLN A 43 32.47 -14.59 38.27
C GLN A 43 31.86 -13.38 37.54
N PRO A 44 32.67 -12.42 37.05
CA PRO A 44 32.18 -11.31 36.25
C PRO A 44 31.79 -11.80 34.84
N VAL A 45 30.57 -11.48 34.42
CA VAL A 45 29.98 -11.81 33.11
C VAL A 45 29.45 -10.53 32.48
N CYS A 46 29.61 -10.40 31.16
CA CYS A 46 29.04 -9.29 30.41
C CYS A 46 27.59 -9.60 30.03
N LYS A 47 26.66 -8.79 30.52
CA LYS A 47 25.23 -8.90 30.21
C LYS A 47 24.75 -7.64 29.51
N CYS A 48 23.83 -7.79 28.57
CA CYS A 48 23.17 -6.64 27.95
C CYS A 48 22.30 -5.90 28.95
N ARG A 49 22.38 -4.56 28.93
CA ARG A 49 21.59 -3.70 29.80
C ARG A 49 20.09 -3.89 29.50
N ASP A 50 19.30 -4.14 30.54
CA ASP A 50 17.85 -4.41 30.45
C ASP A 50 16.99 -3.23 30.94
N ARG A 51 17.59 -2.23 31.58
CA ARG A 51 16.92 -1.04 32.10
C ARG A 51 17.60 0.23 31.60
N CYS A 52 16.80 1.13 31.02
CA CYS A 52 17.23 2.44 30.56
C CYS A 52 16.38 3.55 31.21
N GLU A 53 16.97 4.74 31.30
CA GLU A 53 16.30 5.93 31.80
C GLU A 53 15.13 6.33 30.88
N ARG A 54 14.09 6.93 31.46
CA ARG A 54 12.85 7.31 30.76
C ARG A 54 12.90 8.72 30.15
N GLU A 55 14.07 9.35 30.10
CA GLU A 55 14.20 10.68 29.49
C GLU A 55 14.30 10.57 27.95
N PRO A 56 13.49 11.33 27.19
CA PRO A 56 13.40 11.22 25.74
C PRO A 56 14.53 12.00 25.07
N HIS A 57 15.64 11.32 24.81
CA HIS A 57 16.78 11.83 24.04
C HIS A 57 16.97 11.03 22.76
N PHE A 58 16.06 11.22 21.81
CA PHE A 58 16.00 10.42 20.59
C PHE A 58 17.36 10.35 19.87
N THR A 59 17.78 9.12 19.55
CA THR A 59 19.09 8.83 18.95
C THR A 59 18.91 8.04 17.67
N CYS A 60 19.43 8.55 16.54
CA CYS A 60 19.40 7.84 15.27
C CYS A 60 20.65 6.98 15.07
N ALA A 61 20.45 5.77 14.56
CA ALA A 61 21.50 4.77 14.39
C ALA A 61 21.80 4.51 12.90
N SER A 62 22.95 3.91 12.64
CA SER A 62 23.44 3.56 11.29
C SER A 62 22.60 2.53 10.54
N ASP A 63 21.69 1.85 11.22
CA ASP A 63 20.70 0.94 10.61
C ASP A 63 19.47 1.68 10.06
N GLY A 64 19.41 3.01 10.24
CA GLY A 64 18.28 3.84 9.82
C GLY A 64 17.14 3.92 10.83
N MET A 65 17.28 3.33 12.02
CA MET A 65 16.28 3.39 13.09
C MET A 65 16.52 4.56 14.06
N THR A 66 15.44 5.02 14.71
CA THR A 66 15.49 6.02 15.79
C THR A 66 15.11 5.35 17.11
N TYR A 67 15.96 5.49 18.11
CA TYR A 67 15.78 4.91 19.44
C TYR A 67 15.35 5.99 20.42
N TYR A 68 14.55 5.59 21.41
CA TYR A 68 14.02 6.49 22.46
C TYR A 68 15.13 7.30 23.15
N ASN A 69 16.26 6.63 23.43
CA ASN A 69 17.52 7.26 23.76
C ASN A 69 18.71 6.35 23.38
N LYS A 70 19.93 6.86 23.53
CA LYS A 70 21.16 6.11 23.23
C LYS A 70 21.27 4.81 24.04
N CYS A 71 20.75 4.78 25.27
CA CYS A 71 20.76 3.57 26.09
C CYS A 71 19.95 2.43 25.46
N TYR A 72 18.74 2.72 24.97
CA TYR A 72 17.92 1.74 24.25
C TYR A 72 18.57 1.26 22.94
N MET A 73 19.23 2.18 22.21
CA MET A 73 20.02 1.82 21.02
C MET A 73 21.14 0.83 21.36
N ASP A 74 21.91 1.13 22.41
CA ASP A 74 23.04 0.31 22.83
C ASP A 74 22.56 -1.07 23.35
N ALA A 75 21.45 -1.12 24.09
CA ALA A 75 20.87 -2.36 24.62
C ALA A 75 20.37 -3.30 23.50
N GLU A 76 19.72 -2.75 22.48
CA GLU A 76 19.25 -3.51 21.31
C GLU A 76 20.42 -3.98 20.44
N ALA A 77 21.47 -3.16 20.28
CA ALA A 77 22.71 -3.57 19.62
C ALA A 77 23.38 -4.73 20.36
N CYS A 78 23.35 -4.71 21.70
CA CYS A 78 23.88 -5.77 22.54
C CYS A 78 23.11 -7.09 22.37
N SER A 79 21.77 -7.05 22.43
CA SER A 79 20.92 -8.26 22.34
C SER A 79 21.06 -8.96 20.99
N LYS A 80 21.34 -8.20 19.93
CA LYS A 80 21.54 -8.69 18.56
C LYS A 80 23.00 -8.98 18.21
N GLY A 81 23.96 -8.68 19.09
CA GLY A 81 25.39 -8.87 18.83
C GLY A 81 25.94 -8.01 17.69
N ILE A 82 25.35 -6.83 17.45
CA ILE A 82 25.75 -5.90 16.39
C ILE A 82 26.31 -4.60 16.99
N VAL A 83 26.97 -3.79 16.17
CA VAL A 83 27.45 -2.46 16.57
C VAL A 83 26.71 -1.40 15.76
N LEU A 84 26.08 -0.46 16.46
CA LEU A 84 25.32 0.65 15.88
C LEU A 84 26.01 1.97 16.19
N SER A 85 26.37 2.73 15.15
CA SER A 85 26.93 4.08 15.34
C SER A 85 25.83 5.12 15.34
N VAL A 86 25.97 6.14 16.19
CA VAL A 86 25.08 7.31 16.15
C VAL A 86 25.33 8.06 14.85
N VAL A 87 24.27 8.26 14.07
CA VAL A 87 24.29 9.05 12.84
C VAL A 87 23.44 10.30 13.03
N THR A 88 23.72 11.33 12.25
CA THR A 88 22.86 12.51 12.21
C THR A 88 21.47 12.09 11.75
N CYS A 89 20.46 12.35 12.58
CA CYS A 89 19.07 12.11 12.21
C CYS A 89 18.75 12.85 10.91
N ARG A 90 18.25 12.13 9.91
CA ARG A 90 17.87 12.70 8.61
C ARG A 90 16.80 13.79 8.75
N PHE A 91 16.05 13.77 9.85
CA PHE A 91 15.10 14.80 10.24
C PHE A 91 15.43 15.24 11.67
N HIS A 92 15.86 16.49 11.83
CA HIS A 92 16.00 17.09 13.15
C HIS A 92 14.62 17.59 13.57
N LEU A 93 14.04 17.03 14.64
CA LEU A 93 12.85 17.60 15.27
C LEU A 93 13.27 18.86 16.04
N THR A 94 13.46 19.97 15.33
CA THR A 94 13.60 21.29 15.96
C THR A 94 12.24 21.97 15.97
N TRP A 95 11.62 22.06 17.15
CA TRP A 95 10.58 23.06 17.43
C TRP A 95 11.21 24.48 17.40
N PRO A 96 10.43 25.54 17.14
CA PRO A 96 10.81 26.64 16.27
C PRO A 96 11.52 27.75 17.03
N ASN A 97 12.66 28.22 16.50
CA ASN A 97 12.81 29.62 16.11
C ASN A 97 14.15 29.93 15.46
N THR A 98 14.08 30.90 14.55
CA THR A 98 15.13 31.70 13.88
C THR A 98 15.74 31.19 12.57
N SER A 99 15.65 32.09 11.59
CA SER A 99 15.96 32.08 10.15
C SER A 99 17.40 31.67 9.77
N PRO A 100 17.68 31.45 8.46
CA PRO A 100 18.81 30.66 8.01
C PRO A 100 20.09 31.48 7.82
N SER A 101 21.25 30.84 7.97
CA SER A 101 22.51 31.31 7.39
C SER A 101 23.10 30.22 6.49
N LEU A 102 23.18 30.51 5.19
CA LEU A 102 24.01 29.81 4.21
C LEU A 102 25.48 29.81 4.65
N PRO A 103 26.23 28.72 4.42
CA PRO A 103 27.68 28.80 4.31
C PRO A 103 28.10 29.03 2.85
N GLN A 104 28.76 30.16 2.62
CA GLN A 104 29.62 30.42 1.46
C GLN A 104 30.88 29.55 1.55
N ALA A 105 31.06 28.61 0.62
CA ALA A 105 32.40 28.19 0.16
C ALA A 105 32.29 27.37 -1.13
N THR A 106 32.70 27.99 -2.23
CA THR A 106 33.03 27.34 -3.50
C THR A 106 34.37 26.62 -3.39
N THR A 107 34.49 25.40 -3.89
CA THR A 107 35.81 24.79 -4.20
C THR A 107 36.19 25.01 -5.65
N LEU A 108 37.32 25.71 -5.82
CA LEU A 108 38.03 25.98 -7.07
C LEU A 108 38.85 24.75 -7.50
N ARG A 109 38.28 23.85 -8.30
CA ARG A 109 38.92 23.12 -9.44
C ARG A 109 38.03 21.96 -9.94
N PRO A 110 37.88 21.80 -11.26
CA PRO A 110 37.08 20.73 -11.85
C PRO A 110 37.91 19.45 -11.95
N THR A 111 37.30 18.30 -11.62
CA THR A 111 37.85 17.00 -12.05
C THR A 111 36.88 16.42 -13.06
N THR A 112 37.32 16.38 -14.31
CA THR A 112 36.68 15.65 -15.40
C THR A 112 36.79 14.16 -15.13
N ALA A 113 35.65 13.52 -14.88
CA ALA A 113 35.44 12.10 -15.12
C ALA A 113 34.10 11.97 -15.85
N PRO A 114 34.05 11.38 -17.07
CA PRO A 114 32.78 11.06 -17.69
C PRO A 114 32.28 9.76 -17.05
N LEU A 115 31.52 9.89 -15.98
CA LEU A 115 30.48 8.92 -15.69
C LEU A 115 29.21 9.53 -16.25
N GLN A 116 28.70 8.93 -17.32
CA GLN A 116 27.29 9.09 -17.67
C GLN A 116 26.48 8.75 -16.42
N ALA A 117 26.10 9.78 -15.68
CA ALA A 117 24.86 9.74 -14.95
C ALA A 117 23.79 9.61 -16.02
N THR A 118 23.35 8.39 -16.27
CA THR A 118 21.93 8.15 -16.51
C THR A 118 21.22 8.91 -15.40
N VAL A 119 20.74 10.11 -15.72
CA VAL A 119 19.67 10.73 -14.95
C VAL A 119 18.59 9.65 -14.94
N PRO A 120 18.27 9.03 -13.79
CA PRO A 120 17.12 8.14 -13.76
C PRO A 120 15.93 8.97 -14.24
N PRO A 121 15.07 8.41 -15.11
CA PRO A 121 13.90 9.13 -15.60
C PRO A 121 13.13 9.73 -14.41
N PRO A 122 12.48 10.90 -14.59
CA PRO A 122 11.70 11.50 -13.51
C PRO A 122 10.74 10.44 -12.97
N THR A 123 10.93 10.05 -11.72
CA THR A 123 10.15 8.98 -11.11
C THR A 123 8.72 9.47 -11.01
N GLU A 124 7.84 8.90 -11.84
CA GLU A 124 6.46 9.34 -11.96
C GLU A 124 5.74 9.26 -10.61
N PRO A 125 4.99 10.30 -10.19
CA PRO A 125 4.39 10.34 -8.88
C PRO A 125 3.16 9.41 -8.78
N GLN A 126 3.34 8.27 -8.13
CA GLN A 126 2.32 7.22 -7.93
C GLN A 126 1.42 7.50 -6.71
N PRO A 127 0.09 7.32 -6.82
CA PRO A 127 -0.82 7.42 -5.67
C PRO A 127 -0.55 6.32 -4.64
N PRO A 128 -1.02 6.49 -3.39
CA PRO A 128 -0.79 5.51 -2.35
C PRO A 128 -1.57 4.22 -2.63
N ALA A 129 -0.92 3.07 -2.53
CA ALA A 129 -1.53 1.75 -2.76
C ALA A 129 -1.21 0.79 -1.60
N VAL A 130 -2.20 0.01 -1.19
CA VAL A 130 -2.09 -0.95 -0.09
C VAL A 130 -1.36 -2.20 -0.57
N VAL A 131 -0.29 -2.59 0.11
CA VAL A 131 0.56 -3.73 -0.25
C VAL A 131 0.08 -5.02 0.40
N SER A 132 -0.32 -4.94 1.67
CA SER A 132 -0.89 -6.07 2.42
C SER A 132 -2.19 -5.68 3.11
N SER A 133 -3.10 -6.64 3.17
CA SER A 133 -4.44 -6.40 3.70
C SER A 133 -4.44 -6.23 5.22
N PRO A 134 -5.40 -5.46 5.76
CA PRO A 134 -5.60 -5.38 7.19
C PRO A 134 -6.12 -6.71 7.75
N THR A 135 -5.36 -7.29 8.66
CA THR A 135 -5.82 -8.44 9.46
C THR A 135 -6.51 -7.94 10.72
N HIS A 136 -7.66 -8.55 11.06
CA HIS A 136 -8.24 -8.38 12.39
C HIS A 136 -7.27 -8.99 13.42
N GLN A 137 -7.13 -8.34 14.57
CA GLN A 137 -6.31 -8.85 15.67
C GLN A 137 -7.17 -9.06 16.92
N THR A 138 -7.00 -10.22 17.54
CA THR A 138 -7.62 -10.55 18.83
C THR A 138 -6.51 -10.76 19.85
N VAL A 139 -6.52 -9.98 20.93
CA VAL A 139 -5.50 -10.02 22.00
C VAL A 139 -6.17 -10.13 23.36
N ASN A 140 -5.46 -10.61 24.38
CA ASN A 140 -6.01 -10.63 25.74
C ASN A 140 -5.71 -9.31 26.46
N VAL A 141 -6.50 -9.00 27.50
CA VAL A 141 -6.23 -7.84 28.35
C VAL A 141 -4.79 -7.90 28.88
N GLY A 142 -4.08 -6.78 28.73
CA GLY A 142 -2.68 -6.61 29.14
C GLY A 142 -1.66 -6.90 28.04
N ASP A 143 -2.05 -7.56 26.95
CA ASP A 143 -1.17 -7.80 25.80
C ASP A 143 -0.92 -6.52 24.99
N THR A 144 0.03 -6.58 24.05
CA THR A 144 0.31 -5.47 23.13
C THR A 144 -0.23 -5.82 21.74
N ALA A 145 -1.11 -4.96 21.20
CA ALA A 145 -1.60 -5.07 19.82
C ALA A 145 -0.81 -4.15 18.90
N SER A 146 -0.66 -4.52 17.62
CA SER A 146 0.07 -3.71 16.66
C SER A 146 -0.45 -3.88 15.23
N PHE A 147 -0.68 -2.76 14.55
CA PHE A 147 -1.12 -2.72 13.16
C PHE A 147 -0.10 -1.96 12.30
N LEU A 148 0.38 -2.60 11.25
CA LEU A 148 1.23 -1.96 10.23
C LEU A 148 0.35 -1.55 9.04
N CYS A 149 0.37 -0.26 8.70
CA CYS A 149 -0.25 0.24 7.48
C CYS A 149 0.76 0.09 6.33
N ASP A 150 0.74 -1.06 5.66
CA ASP A 150 1.69 -1.40 4.60
C ASP A 150 1.24 -0.80 3.26
N VAL A 151 1.78 0.37 2.95
CA VAL A 151 1.39 1.18 1.79
C VAL A 151 2.61 1.61 0.98
N THR A 152 2.45 1.61 -0.34
CA THR A 152 3.41 2.14 -1.32
C THR A 152 2.88 3.46 -1.87
N GLY A 153 3.76 4.26 -2.47
CA GLY A 153 3.39 5.53 -3.11
C GLY A 153 4.61 6.41 -3.34
N LEU A 154 4.55 7.26 -4.38
CA LEU A 154 5.63 8.18 -4.75
C LEU A 154 5.04 9.58 -5.00
N PRO A 155 5.44 10.63 -4.26
CA PRO A 155 6.26 10.63 -3.06
C PRO A 155 5.70 9.74 -1.94
N GLN A 156 6.56 9.33 -1.00
CA GLN A 156 6.18 8.46 0.12
C GLN A 156 4.97 9.05 0.86
N PRO A 157 3.89 8.27 1.06
CA PRO A 157 2.67 8.79 1.67
C PRO A 157 2.84 9.07 3.16
N GLU A 158 2.19 10.13 3.62
CA GLU A 158 2.00 10.41 5.04
C GLU A 158 0.91 9.49 5.59
N ILE A 159 1.24 8.75 6.65
CA ILE A 159 0.33 7.78 7.28
C ILE A 159 -0.25 8.40 8.54
N THR A 160 -1.56 8.36 8.67
CA THR A 160 -2.30 8.78 9.86
C THR A 160 -3.27 7.69 10.30
N TRP A 161 -3.58 7.65 11.58
CA TRP A 161 -4.50 6.68 12.16
C TRP A 161 -5.67 7.38 12.84
N GLU A 162 -6.86 6.78 12.74
CA GLU A 162 -8.03 7.23 13.49
C GLU A 162 -8.77 6.02 14.06
N LYS A 163 -9.35 6.15 15.26
CA LYS A 163 -10.29 5.14 15.79
C LYS A 163 -11.68 5.50 15.29
N GLN A 164 -12.36 4.58 14.62
CA GLN A 164 -13.75 4.78 14.20
C GLN A 164 -14.64 4.86 15.45
N LEU A 165 -15.42 5.93 15.53
CA LEU A 165 -16.37 6.18 16.61
C LEU A 165 -17.79 6.41 16.04
N PRO A 166 -18.84 6.16 16.83
CA PRO A 166 -20.21 6.45 16.44
C PRO A 166 -20.42 7.92 16.01
N VAL A 167 -21.44 8.14 15.19
CA VAL A 167 -21.77 9.47 14.66
C VAL A 167 -22.04 10.46 15.80
N GLY A 168 -21.23 11.52 15.89
CA GLY A 168 -21.34 12.58 16.91
C GLY A 168 -20.20 12.62 17.93
N ALA A 169 -19.33 11.62 17.97
CA ALA A 169 -18.12 11.63 18.79
C ALA A 169 -16.96 12.38 18.11
N GLU A 170 -16.09 13.00 18.92
CA GLU A 170 -14.92 13.73 18.43
C GLU A 170 -13.90 12.77 17.80
N ARG A 171 -13.50 13.02 16.55
CA ARG A 171 -12.53 12.19 15.83
C ARG A 171 -11.13 12.71 16.09
N VAL A 172 -10.26 11.85 16.63
CA VAL A 172 -8.85 12.18 16.88
C VAL A 172 -7.98 11.53 15.81
N VAL A 173 -7.29 12.36 15.04
CA VAL A 173 -6.31 11.90 14.03
C VAL A 173 -4.93 11.81 14.67
N MET A 174 -4.42 10.58 14.75
CA MET A 174 -3.10 10.26 15.28
C MET A 174 -2.08 10.29 14.15
N ARG A 175 -1.16 11.26 14.22
CA ARG A 175 -0.05 11.41 13.27
C ARG A 175 1.17 10.57 13.68
N PRO A 176 2.17 10.38 12.81
CA PRO A 176 3.40 9.70 13.20
C PRO A 176 4.05 10.39 14.41
N ASN A 177 4.53 9.58 15.35
CA ASN A 177 5.09 9.99 16.65
C ASN A 177 4.08 10.61 17.64
N HIS A 178 2.77 10.47 17.38
CA HIS A 178 1.74 10.86 18.33
C HIS A 178 1.55 9.77 19.40
N VAL A 179 1.38 10.19 20.65
CA VAL A 179 1.09 9.33 21.80
C VAL A 179 -0.23 9.76 22.41
N GLN A 180 -1.17 8.84 22.54
CA GLN A 180 -2.47 9.09 23.14
C GLN A 180 -2.80 7.96 24.11
N GLY A 181 -2.66 8.22 25.42
CA GLY A 181 -2.83 7.18 26.44
C GLY A 181 -1.83 6.04 26.25
N ASN A 182 -2.33 4.84 25.98
CA ASN A 182 -1.56 3.63 25.69
C ASN A 182 -1.32 3.37 24.18
N LEU A 183 -1.82 4.25 23.30
CA LEU A 183 -1.65 4.17 21.86
C LEU A 183 -0.45 5.00 21.39
N VAL A 184 0.36 4.43 20.52
CA VAL A 184 1.56 5.05 19.93
C VAL A 184 1.57 4.79 18.42
N VAL A 185 1.69 5.86 17.63
CA VAL A 185 1.94 5.73 16.19
C VAL A 185 3.44 5.93 15.95
N THR A 186 4.10 4.92 15.40
CA THR A 186 5.52 4.97 15.04
C THR A 186 5.79 5.85 13.81
N ASN A 187 7.05 6.18 13.57
CA ASN A 187 7.49 6.90 12.38
C ASN A 187 7.32 6.12 11.07
N ILE A 188 7.25 4.78 11.14
CA ILE A 188 6.98 3.92 9.99
C ILE A 188 5.47 3.74 9.73
N GLY A 189 4.60 4.46 10.45
CA GLY A 189 3.15 4.37 10.27
C GLY A 189 2.52 3.12 10.91
N GLN A 190 3.22 2.44 11.81
CA GLN A 190 2.67 1.35 12.62
C GLN A 190 1.96 1.92 13.87
N LEU A 191 0.72 1.51 14.13
CA LEU A 191 -0.01 1.77 15.36
C LEU A 191 0.27 0.66 16.38
N VAL A 192 0.66 1.02 17.60
CA VAL A 192 0.96 0.09 18.70
C VAL A 192 0.11 0.47 19.91
N ILE A 193 -0.53 -0.52 20.53
CA ILE A 193 -1.43 -0.35 21.67
C ILE A 193 -0.87 -1.19 22.81
N TYR A 194 -0.31 -0.54 23.81
CA TYR A 194 0.30 -1.21 24.97
C TYR A 194 -0.74 -1.54 26.03
N ASN A 195 -0.53 -2.63 26.78
CA ASN A 195 -1.40 -2.99 27.91
C ASN A 195 -2.89 -2.91 27.52
N ALA A 196 -3.25 -3.58 26.44
CA ALA A 196 -4.55 -3.45 25.79
C ALA A 196 -5.69 -3.68 26.80
N GLN A 197 -6.65 -2.78 26.81
CA GLN A 197 -7.83 -2.84 27.67
C GLN A 197 -9.08 -3.14 26.84
N PRO A 198 -10.16 -3.66 27.44
CA PRO A 198 -11.39 -3.96 26.70
C PRO A 198 -11.91 -2.78 25.87
N HIS A 199 -11.84 -1.56 26.43
CA HIS A 199 -12.25 -0.31 25.77
C HIS A 199 -11.40 0.10 24.56
N ASP A 200 -10.22 -0.50 24.38
CA ASP A 200 -9.38 -0.26 23.20
C ASP A 200 -9.90 -1.02 21.97
N SER A 201 -10.81 -1.97 22.15
CA SER A 201 -11.49 -2.66 21.05
C SER A 201 -12.21 -1.66 20.13
N GLY A 202 -12.19 -1.95 18.84
CA GLY A 202 -12.79 -1.13 17.80
C GLY A 202 -12.06 -1.23 16.46
N VAL A 203 -12.49 -0.44 15.49
CA VAL A 203 -11.90 -0.39 14.15
C VAL A 203 -10.96 0.81 14.06
N TYR A 204 -9.70 0.55 13.76
CA TYR A 204 -8.67 1.57 13.54
C TYR A 204 -8.45 1.76 12.04
N THR A 205 -8.67 2.96 11.52
CA THR A 205 -8.47 3.26 10.10
C THR A 205 -7.13 3.93 9.90
N CYS A 206 -6.27 3.35 9.06
CA CYS A 206 -5.10 4.05 8.56
C CYS A 206 -5.44 4.78 7.26
N THR A 207 -5.03 6.05 7.17
CA THR A 207 -5.14 6.88 5.98
C THR A 207 -3.74 7.22 5.50
N ALA A 208 -3.41 6.79 4.29
CA ALA A 208 -2.14 7.08 3.63
C ALA A 208 -2.38 8.07 2.49
N GLN A 209 -1.72 9.23 2.56
CA GLN A 209 -1.96 10.34 1.65
C GLN A 209 -0.65 10.86 1.05
N ASN A 210 -0.65 11.10 -0.26
CA ASN A 210 0.39 11.84 -0.95
C ASN A 210 -0.23 12.82 -1.96
N PRO A 211 0.56 13.68 -2.64
CA PRO A 211 0.01 14.62 -3.62
C PRO A 211 -0.76 13.97 -4.79
N SER A 212 -0.50 12.69 -5.07
CA SER A 212 -1.15 11.93 -6.14
C SER A 212 -2.45 11.25 -5.72
N GLY A 213 -2.74 11.14 -4.42
CA GLY A 213 -3.98 10.54 -3.94
C GLY A 213 -4.00 10.18 -2.45
N SER A 214 -5.05 9.47 -2.04
CA SER A 214 -5.21 8.97 -0.68
C SER A 214 -5.89 7.61 -0.71
N VAL A 215 -5.47 6.72 0.19
CA VAL A 215 -6.11 5.42 0.43
C VAL A 215 -6.39 5.24 1.91
N GLN A 216 -7.46 4.51 2.25
CA GLN A 216 -7.88 4.22 3.61
C GLN A 216 -8.05 2.72 3.83
N VAL A 217 -7.64 2.22 4.99
CA VAL A 217 -7.63 0.79 5.33
C VAL A 217 -8.10 0.61 6.77
N ASN A 218 -9.00 -0.34 7.00
CA ASN A 218 -9.63 -0.59 8.32
C ASN A 218 -9.01 -1.81 9.01
N HIS A 219 -8.52 -1.64 10.24
CA HIS A 219 -7.90 -2.67 11.09
C HIS A 219 -8.76 -2.91 12.34
N PRO A 220 -9.54 -4.00 12.40
CA PRO A 220 -10.33 -4.35 13.59
C PRO A 220 -9.48 -4.91 14.72
N LEU A 221 -9.70 -4.44 15.95
CA LEU A 221 -9.10 -4.96 17.18
C LEU A 221 -10.17 -5.47 18.15
N THR A 222 -10.01 -6.69 18.64
CA THR A 222 -10.78 -7.25 19.76
C THR A 222 -9.86 -7.52 20.95
N VAL A 223 -10.21 -6.99 22.13
CA VAL A 223 -9.47 -7.26 23.38
C VAL A 223 -10.34 -8.13 24.30
N LEU A 224 -9.90 -9.36 24.54
CA LEU A 224 -10.62 -10.36 25.34
C LEU A 224 -10.32 -10.20 26.84
N PRO A 225 -11.33 -10.14 27.73
CA PRO A 225 -11.14 -10.15 29.18
C PRO A 225 -10.39 -11.40 29.65
N SER A 226 -9.64 -11.30 30.74
CA SER A 226 -8.83 -12.40 31.32
C SER A 226 -9.66 -13.51 32.01
N GLU A 227 -10.86 -13.84 31.55
CA GLU A 227 -11.65 -14.94 32.13
C GLU A 227 -11.09 -16.32 31.75
N LEU A 228 -11.01 -17.22 32.74
CA LEU A 228 -10.65 -18.64 32.55
C LEU A 228 -11.60 -19.28 31.53
N PRO A 229 -11.09 -20.07 30.56
CA PRO A 229 -11.88 -20.51 29.43
C PRO A 229 -12.99 -21.47 29.90
N ARG A 230 -14.24 -21.02 29.86
CA ARG A 230 -15.36 -21.96 29.70
C ARG A 230 -15.23 -22.50 28.29
N ARG A 231 -15.02 -23.81 28.19
CA ARG A 231 -14.90 -24.58 26.95
C ARG A 231 -15.93 -24.08 25.94
N ALA A 232 -15.49 -23.25 25.00
CA ALA A 232 -16.34 -22.78 23.92
C ALA A 232 -16.57 -23.99 23.03
N GLU A 233 -17.74 -24.61 23.17
CA GLU A 233 -18.24 -25.51 22.13
C GLU A 233 -18.30 -24.67 20.85
N ALA A 234 -17.65 -25.15 19.79
CA ALA A 234 -17.75 -24.56 18.47
C ALA A 234 -19.22 -24.61 18.04
N LYS A 235 -19.96 -23.56 18.36
CA LYS A 235 -21.31 -23.37 17.84
C LYS A 235 -21.14 -23.08 16.36
N ASN A 236 -21.52 -24.06 15.55
CA ASN A 236 -21.64 -23.89 14.12
C ASN A 236 -22.79 -22.90 13.89
N MET A 237 -22.45 -21.61 13.82
CA MET A 237 -23.43 -20.54 13.80
C MET A 237 -23.83 -20.28 12.36
N THR A 238 -25.01 -20.79 11.98
CA THR A 238 -25.72 -20.37 10.77
C THR A 238 -26.06 -18.89 10.87
N ARG A 239 -26.10 -18.19 9.73
CA ARG A 239 -26.54 -16.78 9.57
C ARG A 239 -27.56 -16.31 10.62
N CYS A 240 -27.29 -15.15 11.23
CA CYS A 240 -28.20 -14.52 12.19
C CYS A 240 -29.41 -13.90 11.47
N LEU A 241 -30.51 -13.73 12.21
CA LEU A 241 -31.63 -12.91 11.72
C LEU A 241 -31.20 -11.43 11.69
N SER A 242 -31.67 -10.65 10.71
CA SER A 242 -31.29 -9.24 10.57
C SER A 242 -31.53 -8.38 11.82
N GLU A 243 -32.52 -8.76 12.65
CA GLU A 243 -32.86 -8.09 13.90
C GLU A 243 -31.82 -8.33 15.01
N GLU A 244 -31.06 -9.43 14.94
CA GLU A 244 -29.97 -9.76 15.88
C GLU A 244 -28.69 -8.98 15.59
N CYS A 245 -28.58 -8.38 14.40
CA CYS A 245 -27.38 -7.72 13.91
C CYS A 245 -27.28 -6.24 14.32
N VAL A 246 -28.40 -5.63 14.72
CA VAL A 246 -28.50 -4.19 14.97
C VAL A 246 -28.17 -3.87 16.43
N LYS A 247 -27.55 -2.70 16.68
CA LYS A 247 -27.24 -2.20 18.03
C LYS A 247 -28.50 -2.23 18.92
N PRO A 248 -28.44 -2.80 20.13
CA PRO A 248 -29.55 -2.73 21.08
C PRO A 248 -29.81 -1.28 21.53
N PRO A 249 -31.04 -0.95 21.96
CA PRO A 249 -31.39 0.39 22.44
C PRO A 249 -30.53 0.76 23.67
N ASP A 250 -30.06 2.00 23.70
CA ASP A 250 -29.22 2.52 24.79
C ASP A 250 -30.03 2.55 26.10
N ASN A 251 -29.62 1.76 27.10
CA ASN A 251 -30.12 1.84 28.46
C ASN A 251 -29.17 2.74 29.28
N PRO A 252 -29.62 3.89 29.79
CA PRO A 252 -28.75 4.86 30.47
C PRO A 252 -28.46 4.49 31.94
N GLU A 253 -28.17 3.21 32.23
CA GLU A 253 -27.66 2.84 33.55
C GLU A 253 -26.19 3.28 33.66
N ASP A 254 -25.91 4.18 34.61
CA ASP A 254 -24.57 4.63 34.95
C ASP A 254 -23.79 3.47 35.57
N CYS A 255 -22.86 2.93 34.81
CA CYS A 255 -22.10 1.77 35.22
C CYS A 255 -20.88 2.25 35.97
N GLY A 256 -20.95 2.08 37.29
CA GLY A 256 -19.80 2.26 38.16
C GLY A 256 -18.58 1.51 37.63
N SER A 257 -17.40 1.90 38.12
CA SER A 257 -16.07 1.67 37.55
C SER A 257 -15.60 0.23 37.26
N GLU A 258 -16.44 -0.81 37.32
CA GLU A 258 -15.98 -2.21 37.32
C GLU A 258 -16.70 -3.23 36.41
N LEU A 259 -17.69 -2.89 35.56
CA LEU A 259 -18.29 -3.89 34.64
C LEU A 259 -18.71 -3.34 33.25
N GLU A 260 -17.85 -2.54 32.62
CA GLU A 260 -18.00 -2.20 31.20
C GLU A 260 -17.56 -3.39 30.32
N ARG A 261 -18.45 -3.90 29.47
CA ARG A 261 -18.13 -4.87 28.42
C ARG A 261 -18.18 -4.20 27.05
N VAL A 262 -17.21 -4.55 26.21
CA VAL A 262 -17.27 -4.20 24.78
C VAL A 262 -17.91 -5.32 24.01
N SER A 263 -18.81 -4.95 23.10
CA SER A 263 -19.42 -5.89 22.17
C SER A 263 -19.63 -5.25 20.81
N TRP A 264 -19.97 -6.06 19.82
CA TRP A 264 -20.04 -5.66 18.42
C TRP A 264 -21.47 -5.71 17.89
N TYR A 265 -21.80 -4.79 16.99
CA TYR A 265 -23.03 -4.82 16.19
C TYR A 265 -22.71 -4.48 14.73
N TYR A 266 -23.53 -4.96 13.81
CA TYR A 266 -23.37 -4.74 12.38
C TYR A 266 -24.15 -3.50 11.93
N GLU A 267 -23.49 -2.64 11.16
CA GLU A 267 -24.11 -1.47 10.56
C GLU A 267 -24.29 -1.67 9.04
N PRO A 268 -25.53 -1.82 8.53
CA PRO A 268 -25.77 -2.09 7.11
C PRO A 268 -25.33 -0.98 6.16
N LYS A 269 -25.24 0.28 6.63
CA LYS A 269 -24.88 1.44 5.79
C LYS A 269 -23.41 1.44 5.40
N THR A 270 -22.57 0.93 6.29
CA THR A 270 -21.10 0.93 6.20
C THR A 270 -20.55 -0.48 5.98
N ASN A 271 -21.43 -1.49 6.00
CA ASN A 271 -21.12 -2.89 5.71
C ASN A 271 -20.00 -3.44 6.63
N THR A 272 -20.01 -3.03 7.90
CA THR A 272 -18.98 -3.40 8.89
C THR A 272 -19.57 -3.46 10.29
N CYS A 273 -18.85 -4.14 11.19
CA CYS A 273 -19.19 -4.22 12.60
C CYS A 273 -18.51 -3.10 13.41
N PHE A 274 -19.28 -2.45 14.29
CA PHE A 274 -18.81 -1.42 15.22
C PHE A 274 -18.84 -1.94 16.65
N SER A 275 -17.84 -1.55 17.43
CA SER A 275 -17.77 -1.82 18.86
C SER A 275 -18.57 -0.78 19.65
N PHE A 276 -19.23 -1.21 20.72
CA PHE A 276 -19.84 -0.33 21.71
C PHE A 276 -19.62 -0.88 23.11
N THR A 277 -19.62 0.02 24.10
CA THR A 277 -19.57 -0.32 25.52
C THR A 277 -20.98 -0.46 26.07
N HIS A 278 -21.20 -1.47 26.90
CA HIS A 278 -22.44 -1.66 27.64
C HIS A 278 -22.17 -2.37 28.96
N CYS A 279 -23.17 -2.37 29.83
CA CYS A 279 -23.03 -2.90 31.17
C CYS A 279 -23.41 -4.37 31.24
N HIS A 280 -22.77 -5.10 32.15
CA HIS A 280 -23.09 -6.49 32.40
C HIS A 280 -24.46 -6.66 33.11
N SER A 281 -25.57 -6.51 32.38
CA SER A 281 -26.90 -6.80 32.92
C SER A 281 -27.13 -8.31 32.98
N ASN A 282 -27.00 -8.88 34.17
CA ASN A 282 -27.44 -10.25 34.42
C ASN A 282 -28.94 -10.24 34.73
N ARG A 283 -29.81 -10.04 33.70
CA ARG A 283 -31.22 -10.46 33.66
C ARG A 283 -31.92 -9.96 32.40
N GLN A 284 -32.62 -10.88 31.76
CA GLN A 284 -33.53 -10.73 30.62
C GLN A 284 -32.83 -10.45 29.29
N GLN A 285 -32.56 -11.56 28.62
CA GLN A 285 -31.89 -11.72 27.33
C GLN A 285 -32.43 -10.76 26.27
N PRO A 286 -31.66 -9.74 25.85
CA PRO A 286 -31.92 -8.98 24.65
C PRO A 286 -30.97 -9.46 23.52
N SER A 287 -31.28 -9.06 22.29
CA SER A 287 -30.56 -9.22 21.02
C SER A 287 -29.15 -9.82 21.09
N LYS A 288 -28.85 -10.87 20.29
CA LYS A 288 -27.49 -11.47 20.25
C LYS A 288 -26.45 -10.37 20.01
N VAL A 289 -25.67 -10.06 21.03
CA VAL A 289 -24.52 -9.17 20.90
C VAL A 289 -23.28 -10.05 20.70
N PHE A 290 -22.37 -9.63 19.81
CA PHE A 290 -21.18 -10.41 19.47
C PHE A 290 -19.99 -10.03 20.35
N GLU A 291 -19.21 -11.00 20.82
CA GLU A 291 -18.04 -10.75 21.67
C GLU A 291 -16.83 -10.35 20.84
N THR A 292 -16.75 -10.83 19.59
CA THR A 292 -15.65 -10.54 18.67
C THR A 292 -16.14 -9.91 17.36
N TYR A 293 -15.25 -9.17 16.70
CA TYR A 293 -15.49 -8.66 15.34
C TYR A 293 -15.77 -9.81 14.36
N GLU A 294 -15.04 -10.92 14.49
CA GLU A 294 -15.17 -12.10 13.63
C GLU A 294 -16.57 -12.73 13.72
N GLU A 295 -17.08 -12.95 14.93
CA GLU A 295 -18.43 -13.49 15.14
C GLU A 295 -19.51 -12.61 14.52
N CYS A 296 -19.38 -11.29 14.67
CA CYS A 296 -20.31 -10.33 14.09
C CYS A 296 -20.30 -10.39 12.56
N MET A 297 -19.11 -10.40 11.94
CA MET A 297 -18.98 -10.46 10.48
C MET A 297 -19.43 -11.81 9.91
N GLN A 298 -19.19 -12.92 10.61
CA GLN A 298 -19.68 -14.24 10.19
C GLN A 298 -21.21 -14.35 10.25
N CYS A 299 -21.85 -13.74 11.26
CA CYS A 299 -23.29 -13.87 11.42
C CYS A 299 -24.10 -12.86 10.60
N CYS A 300 -23.59 -11.64 10.44
CA CYS A 300 -24.32 -10.48 9.93
C CYS A 300 -23.70 -9.83 8.69
N GLY A 301 -22.46 -10.18 8.35
CA GLY A 301 -21.81 -9.69 7.15
C GLY A 301 -22.51 -10.18 5.87
N PRO A 302 -22.33 -9.47 4.74
CA PRO A 302 -22.77 -9.98 3.44
C PRO A 302 -22.02 -11.29 3.11
N GLU A 303 -22.57 -12.11 2.21
CA GLU A 303 -21.94 -13.33 1.67
C GLU A 303 -20.69 -13.01 0.81
N LEU A 304 -19.69 -12.36 1.41
CA LEU A 304 -18.34 -12.24 0.91
C LEU A 304 -17.43 -13.33 1.50
N SER A 305 -18.01 -14.35 2.15
CA SER A 305 -17.34 -15.53 2.69
C SER A 305 -17.04 -16.55 1.57
N GLY A 306 -16.21 -16.14 0.62
CA GLY A 306 -15.62 -16.96 -0.42
C GLY A 306 -14.25 -16.39 -0.77
N PRO A 307 -13.66 -16.78 -1.91
CA PRO A 307 -12.42 -16.18 -2.44
C PRO A 307 -12.37 -14.65 -2.29
N CYS A 308 -13.49 -13.98 -2.56
CA CYS A 308 -13.61 -12.52 -2.64
C CYS A 308 -13.49 -11.77 -1.31
N GLY A 309 -13.57 -12.47 -0.17
CA GLY A 309 -13.34 -11.87 1.15
C GLY A 309 -11.90 -11.96 1.63
N LEU A 310 -11.08 -12.79 0.96
CA LEU A 310 -9.68 -13.02 1.32
C LEU A 310 -8.79 -11.94 0.69
N PRO A 311 -7.60 -11.67 1.23
CA PRO A 311 -6.68 -10.73 0.60
C PRO A 311 -5.97 -11.33 -0.61
N SER A 312 -5.44 -10.52 -1.51
CA SER A 312 -4.48 -11.03 -2.51
C SER A 312 -3.20 -11.49 -1.79
N LEU A 313 -2.78 -12.73 -2.01
CA LEU A 313 -1.61 -13.33 -1.35
C LEU A 313 -0.57 -13.80 -2.37
N GLN A 314 0.59 -13.16 -2.39
CA GLN A 314 1.70 -13.52 -3.27
C GLN A 314 2.33 -14.88 -2.92
N GLY A 315 2.44 -15.21 -1.63
CA GLY A 315 3.16 -16.39 -1.18
C GLY A 315 4.69 -16.25 -1.27
N PRO A 316 5.46 -17.20 -0.70
CA PRO A 316 6.92 -17.08 -0.53
C PRO A 316 7.73 -17.47 -1.77
N CYS A 317 7.10 -18.14 -2.74
CA CYS A 317 7.78 -18.54 -3.97
C CYS A 317 8.09 -17.34 -4.89
N LYS A 318 9.04 -17.54 -5.80
CA LYS A 318 9.54 -16.50 -6.72
C LYS A 318 9.24 -16.79 -8.20
N ALA A 319 8.25 -17.64 -8.47
CA ALA A 319 7.71 -17.88 -9.80
C ALA A 319 6.60 -16.86 -10.08
N TYR A 320 7.01 -15.61 -10.33
CA TYR A 320 6.10 -14.48 -10.45
C TYR A 320 5.18 -14.61 -11.66
N GLU A 321 3.89 -14.78 -11.38
CA GLU A 321 2.81 -14.85 -12.36
C GLU A 321 1.80 -13.72 -12.10
N PRO A 322 1.37 -12.96 -13.12
CA PRO A 322 0.29 -12.01 -12.98
C PRO A 322 -1.03 -12.75 -12.76
N ARG A 323 -1.74 -12.38 -11.69
CA ARG A 323 -3.05 -12.94 -11.30
C ARG A 323 -4.02 -11.82 -10.96
N TRP A 324 -5.29 -12.16 -10.75
CA TRP A 324 -6.35 -11.23 -10.36
C TRP A 324 -6.93 -11.60 -9.00
N ALA A 325 -7.30 -10.60 -8.22
CA ALA A 325 -7.93 -10.76 -6.92
C ALA A 325 -9.01 -9.69 -6.73
N TYR A 326 -10.10 -10.01 -6.05
CA TYR A 326 -11.15 -9.06 -5.76
C TYR A 326 -10.78 -8.21 -4.55
N SER A 327 -10.84 -6.89 -4.70
CA SER A 327 -10.65 -5.93 -3.62
C SER A 327 -12.01 -5.50 -3.07
N SER A 328 -12.29 -5.90 -1.82
CA SER A 328 -13.52 -5.50 -1.12
C SER A 328 -13.54 -3.99 -0.82
N THR A 329 -12.37 -3.38 -0.58
CA THR A 329 -12.21 -1.94 -0.36
C THR A 329 -12.59 -1.12 -1.59
N LEU A 330 -12.24 -1.60 -2.79
CA LEU A 330 -12.46 -0.88 -4.05
C LEU A 330 -13.66 -1.42 -4.83
N GLN A 331 -14.30 -2.48 -4.32
CA GLN A 331 -15.39 -3.21 -4.99
C GLN A 331 -15.05 -3.59 -6.44
N GLN A 332 -13.79 -3.96 -6.70
CA GLN A 332 -13.28 -4.23 -8.05
C GLN A 332 -12.17 -5.29 -8.04
N CYS A 333 -12.05 -6.04 -9.13
CA CYS A 333 -10.95 -6.97 -9.38
C CYS A 333 -9.67 -6.24 -9.78
N GLN A 334 -8.59 -6.50 -9.06
CA GLN A 334 -7.27 -5.90 -9.25
C GLN A 334 -6.24 -6.97 -9.61
N SER A 335 -5.26 -6.62 -10.43
CA SER A 335 -4.14 -7.49 -10.71
C SER A 335 -3.12 -7.46 -9.57
N PHE A 336 -2.50 -8.60 -9.29
CA PHE A 336 -1.39 -8.72 -8.35
C PHE A 336 -0.40 -9.77 -8.84
N ILE A 337 0.80 -9.81 -8.24
CA ILE A 337 1.83 -10.80 -8.57
C ILE A 337 1.72 -11.98 -7.62
N TYR A 338 1.45 -13.16 -8.15
CA TYR A 338 1.50 -14.41 -7.41
C TYR A 338 2.87 -15.07 -7.55
N GLY A 339 3.44 -15.52 -6.44
CA GLY A 339 4.78 -16.12 -6.37
C GLY A 339 4.83 -17.58 -6.82
N GLY A 340 3.68 -18.21 -7.09
CA GLY A 340 3.57 -19.58 -7.61
C GLY A 340 3.35 -20.67 -6.55
N CYS A 341 3.34 -20.34 -5.26
CA CYS A 341 2.97 -21.27 -4.18
C CYS A 341 2.38 -20.56 -2.97
N GLU A 342 1.68 -21.32 -2.11
CA GLU A 342 1.14 -20.88 -0.82
C GLU A 342 0.34 -19.56 -0.87
N GLY A 343 -0.42 -19.37 -1.97
CA GLY A 343 -1.45 -18.35 -2.07
C GLY A 343 -2.75 -18.76 -1.38
N ASN A 344 -3.78 -17.92 -1.50
CA ASN A 344 -5.13 -18.22 -1.05
C ASN A 344 -6.11 -18.21 -2.24
N ASP A 345 -7.39 -18.44 -1.95
CA ASP A 345 -8.40 -18.60 -3.00
C ASP A 345 -8.77 -17.30 -3.73
N ASN A 346 -8.41 -16.11 -3.21
CA ASN A 346 -8.56 -14.83 -3.94
C ASN A 346 -7.49 -14.67 -5.02
N ASN A 347 -7.43 -15.63 -5.93
CA ASN A 347 -6.42 -15.74 -6.95
C ASN A 347 -7.05 -16.33 -8.21
N PHE A 348 -7.34 -15.46 -9.16
CA PHE A 348 -8.00 -15.75 -10.43
C PHE A 348 -7.03 -15.57 -11.59
N GLU A 349 -7.18 -16.42 -12.61
CA GLU A 349 -6.33 -16.37 -13.81
C GLU A 349 -6.64 -15.17 -14.71
N SER A 350 -7.85 -14.62 -14.64
CA SER A 350 -8.27 -13.47 -15.44
C SER A 350 -9.16 -12.52 -14.65
N LYS A 351 -9.24 -11.28 -15.14
CA LYS A 351 -10.12 -10.24 -14.59
C LYS A 351 -11.58 -10.69 -14.65
N GLU A 352 -11.98 -11.26 -15.77
CA GLU A 352 -13.35 -11.75 -16.00
C GLU A 352 -13.71 -12.88 -15.05
N ALA A 353 -12.80 -13.82 -14.80
CA ALA A 353 -13.02 -14.91 -13.84
C ALA A 353 -13.23 -14.36 -12.41
N CYS A 354 -12.48 -13.33 -12.04
CA CYS A 354 -12.66 -12.62 -10.76
C CYS A 354 -14.01 -11.89 -10.71
N GLU A 355 -14.38 -11.14 -11.75
CA GLU A 355 -15.62 -10.35 -11.81
C GLU A 355 -16.88 -11.22 -11.92
N GLU A 356 -16.76 -12.43 -12.47
CA GLU A 356 -17.83 -13.42 -12.48
C GLU A 356 -18.02 -14.07 -11.11
N MET A 357 -16.93 -14.32 -10.37
CA MET A 357 -16.95 -15.00 -9.07
C MET A 357 -17.25 -14.06 -7.90
N CYS A 358 -16.97 -12.76 -8.06
CA CYS A 358 -17.04 -11.78 -6.98
C CYS A 358 -18.06 -10.67 -7.22
N PRO A 359 -18.45 -9.89 -6.19
CA PRO A 359 -19.46 -8.84 -6.31
C PRO A 359 -19.01 -7.63 -7.13
N TYR A 360 -18.94 -7.79 -8.45
CA TYR A 360 -18.65 -6.72 -9.39
C TYR A 360 -19.95 -6.21 -10.04
N PRO A 361 -20.20 -4.89 -10.13
CA PRO A 361 -21.39 -4.37 -10.78
C PRO A 361 -21.39 -4.71 -12.27
N LYS A 362 -22.10 -5.78 -12.67
CA LYS A 362 -22.22 -6.24 -14.06
C LYS A 362 -23.02 -5.29 -14.97
N ASN A 363 -23.24 -4.05 -14.57
CA ASN A 363 -24.25 -3.18 -15.17
C ASN A 363 -23.67 -2.05 -16.01
N HIS A 364 -22.78 -2.38 -16.95
CA HIS A 364 -22.45 -1.47 -18.04
C HIS A 364 -22.75 -2.13 -19.38
N HIS A 365 -23.95 -1.87 -19.89
CA HIS A 365 -24.23 -1.99 -21.32
C HIS A 365 -23.42 -0.91 -22.05
N CYS A 366 -22.12 -1.14 -22.25
CA CYS A 366 -21.32 -0.29 -23.13
C CYS A 366 -21.95 -0.37 -24.53
N LYS A 367 -22.41 0.77 -25.07
CA LYS A 367 -22.76 0.83 -26.49
C LYS A 367 -21.51 0.48 -27.27
N ALA A 368 -21.59 -0.52 -28.16
CA ALA A 368 -20.47 -0.95 -28.98
C ALA A 368 -19.72 0.25 -29.54
N CYS A 369 -18.41 0.34 -29.26
CA CYS A 369 -17.58 1.46 -29.68
C CYS A 369 -17.52 1.51 -31.21
N LYS A 370 -18.40 2.31 -31.80
CA LYS A 370 -18.37 2.60 -33.23
C LYS A 370 -17.48 3.81 -33.42
N PRO A 371 -16.37 3.71 -34.16
CA PRO A 371 -15.57 4.90 -34.49
C PRO A 371 -16.51 5.93 -35.10
N ARG A 372 -16.65 7.09 -34.45
CA ARG A 372 -17.64 8.11 -34.83
C ARG A 372 -17.39 8.70 -36.22
N GLY A 373 -16.19 8.47 -36.79
CA GLY A 373 -15.80 8.86 -38.15
C GLY A 373 -15.75 7.71 -39.15
N LYS A 374 -16.08 8.00 -40.42
CA LYS A 374 -15.78 7.07 -41.53
C LYS A 374 -14.26 7.01 -41.72
N ILE A 375 -13.71 5.86 -42.12
CA ILE A 375 -12.25 5.66 -42.29
C ILE A 375 -11.55 6.77 -43.12
N VAL A 376 -12.25 7.36 -44.10
CA VAL A 376 -11.75 8.46 -44.94
C VAL A 376 -11.64 9.77 -44.15
N THR A 377 -12.66 10.10 -43.34
CA THR A 377 -12.66 11.34 -42.55
C THR A 377 -11.62 11.28 -41.43
N SER A 378 -11.50 10.12 -40.78
CA SER A 378 -10.47 9.88 -39.77
C SER A 378 -9.06 10.02 -40.38
N PHE A 379 -8.83 9.40 -41.55
CA PHE A 379 -7.54 9.50 -42.25
C PHE A 379 -7.14 10.96 -42.57
N CYS A 380 -8.10 11.79 -43.01
CA CYS A 380 -7.81 13.17 -43.35
C CYS A 380 -7.59 14.07 -42.13
N ARG A 381 -8.27 13.80 -40.99
CA ARG A 381 -8.15 14.58 -39.76
C ARG A 381 -6.87 14.27 -38.97
N SER A 382 -6.45 13.02 -38.93
CA SER A 382 -5.30 12.58 -38.12
C SER A 382 -3.96 13.11 -38.63
N ASP A 383 -3.03 13.43 -37.74
CA ASP A 383 -1.68 13.89 -38.08
C ASP A 383 -0.76 12.76 -38.54
N PHE A 384 -0.97 11.54 -38.03
CA PHE A 384 -0.26 10.34 -38.44
C PHE A 384 -1.21 9.16 -38.67
N VAL A 385 -0.81 8.27 -39.56
CA VAL A 385 -1.50 7.01 -39.84
C VAL A 385 -0.48 5.91 -40.04
N ILE A 386 -0.54 4.89 -39.19
CA ILE A 386 0.40 3.76 -39.19
C ILE A 386 -0.33 2.43 -39.19
N LEU A 387 0.36 1.41 -39.72
CA LEU A 387 0.07 0.00 -39.51
C LEU A 387 1.12 -0.53 -38.54
N GLY A 388 0.68 -1.25 -37.51
CA GLY A 388 1.59 -1.82 -36.53
C GLY A 388 0.92 -2.81 -35.61
N ARG A 389 1.65 -3.29 -34.61
CA ARG A 389 1.10 -4.12 -33.53
C ARG A 389 1.29 -3.42 -32.21
N MET A 390 0.21 -3.36 -31.43
CA MET A 390 0.24 -2.82 -30.07
C MET A 390 0.76 -3.89 -29.11
N THR A 391 1.70 -3.50 -28.27
CA THR A 391 2.28 -4.27 -27.17
C THR A 391 2.30 -3.40 -25.93
N GLU A 392 2.31 -4.01 -24.74
CA GLU A 392 2.50 -3.27 -23.47
C GLU A 392 1.47 -2.15 -23.28
N VAL A 393 0.18 -2.47 -23.45
CA VAL A 393 -0.90 -1.51 -23.19
C VAL A 393 -1.08 -1.35 -21.69
N THR A 394 -0.85 -0.16 -21.17
CA THR A 394 -1.13 0.19 -19.77
C THR A 394 -2.40 1.03 -19.67
N GLN A 395 -3.11 0.85 -18.56
CA GLN A 395 -4.37 1.53 -18.28
C GLN A 395 -4.22 2.33 -16.99
N GLU A 396 -4.38 3.65 -17.07
CA GLU A 396 -4.39 4.58 -15.94
C GLU A 396 -5.78 5.24 -15.83
N LYS A 397 -6.08 5.92 -14.72
CA LYS A 397 -7.45 6.38 -14.41
C LYS A 397 -8.15 7.17 -15.54
N ASP A 398 -7.44 8.05 -16.26
CA ASP A 398 -7.97 8.86 -17.39
C ASP A 398 -7.03 8.87 -18.63
N SER A 399 -5.98 8.05 -18.59
CA SER A 399 -4.88 8.00 -19.58
C SER A 399 -4.37 6.57 -19.74
N GLY A 400 -3.43 6.38 -20.64
CA GLY A 400 -2.62 5.17 -20.67
C GLY A 400 -1.59 5.28 -21.76
N HIS A 401 -0.79 4.24 -21.94
CA HIS A 401 0.17 4.20 -23.04
C HIS A 401 0.21 2.81 -23.66
N ALA A 402 0.68 2.75 -24.90
CA ALA A 402 0.97 1.50 -25.58
C ALA A 402 2.22 1.67 -26.43
N LEU A 403 3.04 0.63 -26.45
CA LEU A 403 4.14 0.54 -27.41
C LEU A 403 3.61 -0.04 -28.72
N VAL A 404 3.89 0.63 -29.83
CA VAL A 404 3.47 0.20 -31.16
C VAL A 404 4.68 -0.14 -31.99
N THR A 405 4.81 -1.41 -32.35
CA THR A 405 5.77 -1.83 -33.38
C THR A 405 5.26 -1.38 -34.75
N VAL A 406 5.85 -0.31 -35.27
CA VAL A 406 5.44 0.29 -36.55
C VAL A 406 5.92 -0.59 -37.71
N GLU A 407 4.98 -1.15 -38.46
CA GLU A 407 5.27 -1.99 -39.64
C GLU A 407 5.23 -1.18 -40.95
N GLU A 408 4.27 -0.26 -41.10
CA GLU A 408 4.16 0.61 -42.28
C GLU A 408 3.62 2.00 -41.89
N ILE A 409 4.21 3.06 -42.46
CA ILE A 409 3.77 4.45 -42.26
C ILE A 409 2.99 4.91 -43.49
N LEU A 410 1.69 5.14 -43.33
CA LEU A 410 0.81 5.59 -44.42
C LEU A 410 0.69 7.12 -44.47
N LYS A 411 0.74 7.80 -43.33
CA LYS A 411 0.72 9.26 -43.22
C LYS A 411 1.60 9.71 -42.07
N ASP A 412 2.42 10.73 -42.31
CA ASP A 412 3.34 11.30 -41.32
C ASP A 412 3.51 12.79 -41.64
N GLN A 413 2.71 13.65 -40.99
CA GLN A 413 2.75 15.10 -41.25
C GLN A 413 3.49 15.90 -40.17
N LYS A 414 3.47 15.43 -38.91
CA LYS A 414 4.03 16.17 -37.77
C LYS A 414 5.02 15.38 -36.91
N MET A 415 5.06 14.06 -37.05
CA MET A 415 5.83 13.20 -36.13
C MET A 415 7.26 12.96 -36.62
N GLY A 416 7.48 12.90 -37.94
CA GLY A 416 8.80 12.59 -38.49
C GLY A 416 9.17 11.11 -38.35
N LEU A 417 8.16 10.23 -38.28
CA LEU A 417 8.29 8.77 -38.15
C LEU A 417 9.27 8.14 -39.14
N ARG A 418 9.44 8.72 -40.32
CA ARG A 418 10.39 8.22 -41.33
C ARG A 418 11.87 8.39 -40.92
N PHE A 419 12.16 9.20 -39.91
CA PHE A 419 13.51 9.45 -39.39
C PHE A 419 13.82 8.62 -38.14
N PHE A 420 12.80 8.18 -37.41
CA PHE A 420 12.92 7.25 -36.29
C PHE A 420 13.07 5.83 -36.87
N GLY A 421 14.06 5.07 -36.39
CA GLY A 421 14.45 3.78 -36.96
C GLY A 421 13.43 2.65 -36.68
N LYS A 422 13.91 1.52 -36.15
CA LYS A 422 13.08 0.35 -35.81
C LYS A 422 12.56 0.36 -34.37
N GLU A 423 12.64 1.49 -33.67
CA GLU A 423 12.18 1.60 -32.29
C GLU A 423 10.65 1.61 -32.24
N PRO A 424 10.04 0.93 -31.24
CA PRO A 424 8.59 0.96 -31.08
C PRO A 424 8.13 2.38 -30.77
N LEU A 425 7.07 2.80 -31.43
CA LEU A 425 6.46 4.11 -31.20
C LEU A 425 5.62 4.05 -29.92
N GLU A 426 5.93 4.90 -28.96
CA GLU A 426 5.10 5.10 -27.79
C GLU A 426 3.87 5.95 -28.15
N VAL A 427 2.68 5.44 -27.83
CA VAL A 427 1.41 6.10 -28.10
C VAL A 427 0.65 6.29 -26.79
N THR A 428 0.31 7.55 -26.48
CA THR A 428 -0.40 7.93 -25.26
C THR A 428 -1.91 8.05 -25.54
N PHE A 429 -2.74 7.44 -24.70
CA PHE A 429 -4.18 7.61 -24.69
C PHE A 429 -4.56 8.75 -23.74
N LEU A 430 -5.37 9.70 -24.18
CA LEU A 430 -5.85 10.80 -23.35
C LEU A 430 -7.37 10.80 -23.24
N LYS A 431 -7.89 11.05 -22.03
CA LYS A 431 -9.34 11.12 -21.72
C LYS A 431 -10.07 9.81 -22.03
N MET A 432 -9.42 8.68 -21.77
CA MET A 432 -9.97 7.36 -22.04
C MET A 432 -10.80 6.88 -20.85
N ASP A 433 -12.03 6.44 -21.11
CA ASP A 433 -12.83 5.71 -20.13
C ASP A 433 -12.55 4.22 -20.25
N TRP A 434 -11.75 3.66 -19.34
CA TRP A 434 -11.38 2.23 -19.38
C TRP A 434 -12.52 1.28 -19.01
N ASN A 435 -13.65 1.78 -18.51
CA ASN A 435 -14.85 0.95 -18.34
C ASN A 435 -15.55 0.69 -19.69
N CYS A 436 -15.44 1.63 -20.64
CA CYS A 436 -15.92 1.48 -22.02
C CYS A 436 -14.89 2.08 -23.00
N PRO A 437 -13.73 1.41 -23.24
CA PRO A 437 -12.63 2.01 -24.00
C PRO A 437 -13.04 2.28 -25.44
N CYS A 438 -12.87 3.53 -25.85
CA CYS A 438 -13.10 4.02 -27.19
C CYS A 438 -11.92 4.88 -27.64
N PRO A 439 -11.22 4.55 -28.74
CA PRO A 439 -11.40 3.39 -29.61
C PRO A 439 -11.08 2.05 -28.92
N ASN A 440 -11.56 0.93 -29.47
CA ASN A 440 -11.40 -0.41 -28.88
C ASN A 440 -9.94 -0.88 -28.96
N ILE A 441 -9.14 -0.57 -27.92
CA ILE A 441 -7.71 -0.88 -27.84
C ILE A 441 -7.48 -2.34 -27.43
N THR A 442 -8.26 -2.87 -26.49
CA THR A 442 -8.10 -4.23 -25.94
C THR A 442 -8.38 -5.32 -26.98
N GLY A 443 -9.44 -5.17 -27.78
CA GLY A 443 -9.69 -6.09 -28.90
C GLY A 443 -8.66 -5.94 -30.02
N ALA A 444 -8.18 -4.72 -30.27
CA ALA A 444 -7.20 -4.47 -31.32
C ALA A 444 -5.80 -5.01 -30.99
N ALA A 445 -5.36 -4.89 -29.73
CA ALA A 445 -4.07 -5.43 -29.27
C ALA A 445 -4.01 -6.96 -29.27
N ALA A 446 -5.14 -7.64 -29.06
CA ALA A 446 -5.23 -9.11 -29.05
C ALA A 446 -5.20 -9.74 -30.46
N GLU A 447 -5.56 -9.00 -31.52
CA GLU A 447 -5.89 -9.57 -32.84
C GLU A 447 -4.85 -9.30 -33.96
N GLY A 448 -3.65 -8.80 -33.63
CA GLY A 448 -2.52 -8.73 -34.58
C GLY A 448 -2.26 -7.33 -35.15
N GLN A 449 -2.22 -7.18 -36.49
CA GLN A 449 -1.90 -5.91 -37.14
C GLN A 449 -3.10 -4.95 -37.10
N VAL A 450 -2.87 -3.72 -36.63
CA VAL A 450 -3.89 -2.68 -36.46
C VAL A 450 -3.57 -1.44 -37.27
N ILE A 451 -4.62 -0.71 -37.65
CA ILE A 451 -4.55 0.63 -38.25
C ILE A 451 -4.77 1.64 -37.13
N ILE A 452 -3.82 2.55 -36.96
CA ILE A 452 -3.87 3.61 -35.94
C ILE A 452 -3.86 4.95 -36.65
N MET A 453 -4.84 5.80 -36.35
CA MET A 453 -4.92 7.19 -36.82
C MET A 453 -5.08 8.10 -35.61
N GLY A 454 -4.07 8.92 -35.35
CA GLY A 454 -3.99 9.77 -34.17
C GLY A 454 -3.41 11.14 -34.47
N ASP A 455 -3.23 11.92 -33.42
CA ASP A 455 -2.76 13.30 -33.48
C ASP A 455 -1.37 13.42 -32.84
N VAL A 456 -0.61 14.46 -33.22
CA VAL A 456 0.72 14.71 -32.65
C VAL A 456 0.67 15.95 -31.77
N ASN A 457 0.89 15.77 -30.47
CA ASN A 457 0.93 16.85 -29.50
C ASN A 457 2.35 16.91 -28.90
N ASP A 458 3.01 18.06 -29.01
CA ASP A 458 4.36 18.29 -28.47
C ASP A 458 5.41 17.22 -28.84
N GLY A 459 5.28 16.65 -30.04
CA GLY A 459 6.17 15.60 -30.55
C GLY A 459 5.80 14.17 -30.15
N MET A 460 4.75 13.98 -29.35
CA MET A 460 4.26 12.68 -28.90
C MET A 460 3.07 12.20 -29.72
N ALA A 461 2.97 10.89 -29.93
CA ALA A 461 1.83 10.25 -30.58
C ALA A 461 0.67 10.13 -29.58
N VAL A 462 -0.47 10.74 -29.90
CA VAL A 462 -1.62 10.79 -28.99
C VAL A 462 -2.87 10.22 -29.65
N LEU A 463 -3.64 9.45 -28.87
CA LEU A 463 -4.95 8.95 -29.22
C LEU A 463 -6.02 9.48 -28.26
N HIS A 464 -7.04 10.10 -28.84
CA HIS A 464 -8.22 10.60 -28.16
C HIS A 464 -9.40 9.63 -28.34
N PRO A 465 -10.52 9.82 -27.62
CA PRO A 465 -11.66 8.90 -27.74
C PRO A 465 -12.31 8.84 -29.12
N GLU A 466 -12.11 9.88 -29.92
CA GLU A 466 -12.54 10.00 -31.31
C GLU A 466 -11.52 9.46 -32.34
N SER A 467 -10.30 9.14 -31.90
CA SER A 467 -9.26 8.61 -32.77
C SER A 467 -9.65 7.24 -33.34
N TYR A 468 -9.06 6.88 -34.48
CA TYR A 468 -9.39 5.62 -35.15
C TYR A 468 -8.34 4.57 -34.83
N VAL A 469 -8.77 3.52 -34.13
CA VAL A 469 -8.03 2.26 -34.01
C VAL A 469 -8.94 1.15 -34.50
N GLY A 470 -8.41 0.31 -35.40
CA GLY A 470 -9.18 -0.83 -35.89
C GLY A 470 -8.31 -1.86 -36.58
N ILE A 471 -8.81 -3.09 -36.62
CA ILE A 471 -8.12 -4.23 -37.24
C ILE A 471 -7.76 -3.92 -38.69
N SER A 472 -6.51 -4.22 -39.05
CA SER A 472 -6.03 -4.12 -40.42
C SER A 472 -6.67 -5.18 -41.30
N SER A 473 -7.07 -4.80 -42.51
CA SER A 473 -7.46 -5.76 -43.55
C SER A 473 -6.94 -5.30 -44.89
N PRO A 474 -6.60 -6.21 -45.83
CA PRO A 474 -6.10 -5.84 -47.15
C PRO A 474 -7.02 -4.86 -47.89
N ARG A 475 -8.35 -5.01 -47.70
CA ARG A 475 -9.35 -4.09 -48.25
C ARG A 475 -9.23 -2.67 -47.68
N ARG A 476 -9.10 -2.54 -46.35
CA ARG A 476 -8.95 -1.23 -45.69
C ARG A 476 -7.63 -0.57 -46.06
N VAL A 477 -6.53 -1.31 -46.04
CA VAL A 477 -5.19 -0.80 -46.40
C VAL A 477 -5.16 -0.32 -47.85
N ARG A 478 -5.71 -1.11 -48.80
CA ARG A 478 -5.81 -0.69 -50.21
C ARG A 478 -6.61 0.60 -50.37
N LYS A 479 -7.71 0.75 -49.64
CA LYS A 479 -8.52 1.98 -49.64
C LYS A 479 -7.73 3.18 -49.13
N LEU A 480 -6.95 3.02 -48.05
CA LEU A 480 -6.10 4.10 -47.54
C LEU A 480 -5.00 4.49 -48.53
N LYS A 481 -4.36 3.51 -49.18
CA LYS A 481 -3.36 3.76 -50.23
C LYS A 481 -3.95 4.51 -51.43
N GLU A 482 -5.21 4.22 -51.77
CA GLU A 482 -5.94 4.96 -52.82
C GLU A 482 -6.27 6.41 -52.44
N LEU A 483 -6.60 6.67 -51.16
CA LEU A 483 -6.80 8.05 -50.67
C LEU A 483 -5.54 8.90 -50.81
N ILE A 484 -4.38 8.28 -50.55
CA ILE A 484 -3.06 8.90 -50.70
C ILE A 484 -2.78 9.19 -52.17
N SER A 485 -2.94 8.20 -53.05
CA SER A 485 -2.60 8.37 -54.48
C SER A 485 -3.51 9.37 -55.20
N LYS A 486 -4.78 9.46 -54.80
CA LYS A 486 -5.75 10.41 -55.36
C LYS A 486 -5.75 11.78 -54.68
N ASN A 487 -4.84 12.00 -53.72
CA ASN A 487 -4.76 13.19 -52.89
C ASN A 487 -6.14 13.65 -52.34
N THR A 488 -6.95 12.69 -51.90
CA THR A 488 -8.38 12.90 -51.61
C THR A 488 -8.61 13.87 -50.46
N CYS A 489 -7.69 13.95 -49.49
CA CYS A 489 -7.82 14.86 -48.36
C CYS A 489 -7.68 16.33 -48.76
N ASP A 490 -6.84 16.64 -49.75
CA ASP A 490 -6.69 18.01 -50.24
C ASP A 490 -7.93 18.44 -51.04
N ILE A 491 -8.48 17.51 -51.84
CA ILE A 491 -9.77 17.73 -52.53
C ILE A 491 -10.89 17.97 -51.52
N LEU A 492 -10.97 17.17 -50.45
CA LEU A 492 -11.98 17.35 -49.41
C LEU A 492 -11.81 18.68 -48.67
N LYS A 493 -10.59 19.10 -48.35
CA LYS A 493 -10.31 20.41 -47.76
C LYS A 493 -10.77 21.55 -48.67
N LEU A 494 -10.57 21.44 -49.98
CA LEU A 494 -11.02 22.44 -50.96
C LEU A 494 -12.55 22.51 -51.04
N ILE A 495 -13.25 21.38 -50.92
CA ILE A 495 -14.72 21.34 -50.93
C ILE A 495 -15.31 21.91 -49.64
N THR A 496 -14.69 21.64 -48.47
CA THR A 496 -15.19 22.14 -47.17
C THR A 496 -14.79 23.58 -46.87
N ASN A 497 -13.74 24.11 -47.50
CA ASN A 497 -13.30 25.50 -47.37
C ASN A 497 -13.83 26.42 -48.48
N SER A 498 -14.79 25.97 -49.31
CA SER A 498 -15.52 26.89 -50.19
C SER A 498 -16.36 27.84 -49.33
N PRO A 499 -16.17 29.17 -49.45
CA PRO A 499 -17.08 30.12 -48.81
C PRO A 499 -18.44 30.03 -49.52
N GLU A 500 -19.52 29.86 -48.77
CA GLU A 500 -20.84 30.36 -49.19
C GLU A 500 -20.82 31.88 -49.21
#